data_AF-A0A522MGW2-F1
#
_entry.id   AF-A0A522MGW2-F1
#
_cell.length_a   1.000
_cell.length_b   1.000
_cell.length_c   1.000
_cell.angle_alpha   90.00
_cell.angle_beta   90.00
_cell.angle_gamma   90.00
#
_symmetry.space_group_name_H-M   'P 1'
#
loop_
_entity.id
_entity.type
_entity.pdbx_description
1 polymer ?
#
loop_
_entity_poly.entity_id
_entity_poly.type
_entity_poly.pdbx_seq_one_letter_code
_entity_poly.pdbx_strand_id
1 'polypeptide(L)' 'MNRQDFRFFHRLRVRWAEVDMQKIVFNAHYLMYFDTAIADYWRALALPYEAAMQQLGGDLYVKKA' A
#
# COMPACT_ATOMS: atom_id res chain seq x y z
N MET A 1 -10.77 -17.34 0.13
CA MET A 1 -10.89 -15.93 -0.27
C MET A 1 -10.50 -15.85 -1.73
N ASN A 2 -11.44 -15.51 -2.60
CA ASN A 2 -11.27 -15.45 -4.05
C ASN A 2 -10.94 -14.02 -4.48
N ARG A 3 -10.27 -13.85 -5.62
CA ARG A 3 -9.89 -12.52 -6.13
C ARG A 3 -11.09 -11.56 -6.22
N GLN A 4 -12.26 -12.06 -6.58
CA GLN A 4 -13.49 -11.25 -6.68
C GLN A 4 -13.99 -10.68 -5.34
N ASP A 5 -13.50 -11.18 -4.20
CA ASP A 5 -13.92 -10.70 -2.88
C ASP A 5 -13.26 -9.35 -2.51
N PHE A 6 -12.29 -8.88 -3.30
CA PHE A 6 -11.54 -7.66 -3.05
C PHE A 6 -12.00 -6.50 -3.96
N ARG A 7 -12.20 -5.33 -3.37
CA ARG A 7 -12.72 -4.13 -4.07
C ARG A 7 -11.66 -3.27 -4.74
N PHE A 8 -10.38 -3.54 -4.50
CA PHE A 8 -9.29 -2.70 -4.97
C PHE A 8 -8.07 -3.53 -5.36
N PHE A 9 -7.43 -3.13 -6.46
CA PHE A 9 -6.19 -3.70 -6.96
C PHE A 9 -5.25 -2.59 -7.36
N HIS A 10 -4.06 -2.55 -6.76
CA HIS A 10 -3.02 -1.61 -7.13
C HIS A 10 -2.02 -2.29 -8.07
N ARG A 11 -1.82 -1.70 -9.25
CA ARG A 11 -0.80 -2.15 -10.21
C ARG A 11 0.43 -1.27 -10.05
N LEU A 12 1.53 -1.86 -9.58
CA LEU A 12 2.81 -1.20 -9.45
C LEU A 12 3.80 -1.73 -10.49
N ARG A 13 4.67 -0.85 -11.00
CA ARG A 13 5.79 -1.23 -11.86
C ARG A 13 7.08 -1.21 -11.04
N VAL A 14 7.74 -2.36 -10.95
CA VAL A 14 9.07 -2.47 -10.33
C VAL A 14 10.09 -1.70 -11.16
N ARG A 15 10.93 -0.93 -10.48
CA ARG A 15 12.03 -0.14 -11.02
C ARG A 15 13.34 -0.83 -10.71
N TRP A 16 14.37 -0.54 -11.52
CA TRP A 16 15.70 -1.12 -11.35
C TRP A 16 16.30 -0.83 -9.96
N ALA A 17 16.05 0.37 -9.43
CA ALA A 17 16.55 0.77 -8.11
C ALA A 17 15.96 -0.02 -6.93
N GLU A 18 14.89 -0.78 -7.16
CA GLU A 18 14.21 -1.57 -6.11
C GLU A 18 14.72 -3.02 -6.06
N VAL A 19 15.64 -3.38 -6.97
CA VAL A 19 16.17 -4.73 -7.14
C VAL A 19 17.57 -4.82 -6.53
N ASP A 20 17.81 -5.86 -5.73
CA ASP A 20 19.10 -6.10 -5.09
C ASP A 20 20.04 -6.99 -5.92
N MET A 21 21.22 -7.32 -5.36
CA MET A 21 22.24 -8.16 -6.00
C MET A 21 21.77 -9.58 -6.31
N GLN A 22 20.73 -10.08 -5.64
CA GLN A 22 20.12 -11.38 -5.92
C GLN A 22 19.15 -11.32 -7.11
N LYS A 23 19.01 -10.15 -7.74
CA LYS A 23 18.15 -9.87 -8.90
C LYS A 23 16.66 -10.06 -8.58
N ILE A 24 16.27 -9.83 -7.34
CA ILE A 24 14.87 -9.77 -6.89
C ILE A 24 14.60 -8.43 -6.21
N VAL A 25 13.33 -8.13 -5.94
CA VAL A 25 12.96 -6.94 -5.17
C VAL A 25 13.49 -7.07 -3.74
N PHE A 26 14.23 -6.08 -3.27
CA PHE A 26 14.72 -6.05 -1.90
C PHE A 26 13.56 -6.02 -0.90
N ASN A 27 13.64 -6.81 0.17
CA ASN A 27 12.52 -7.05 1.09
C ASN A 27 11.90 -5.75 1.68
N ALA A 28 12.70 -4.74 1.98
CA ALA A 28 12.19 -3.48 2.54
C ALA A 28 11.21 -2.75 1.59
N HIS A 29 11.31 -2.94 0.27
CA HIS A 29 10.39 -2.30 -0.67
C HIS A 29 8.97 -2.86 -0.61
N TYR A 30 8.76 -4.06 -0.07
CA TYR A 30 7.40 -4.59 0.06
C TYR A 30 6.54 -3.71 0.97
N LEU A 31 7.10 -3.20 2.07
CA LEU A 31 6.35 -2.30 2.96
C LEU A 31 6.04 -0.96 2.27
N MET A 32 6.97 -0.46 1.46
CA MET A 32 6.76 0.74 0.64
C MET A 32 5.68 0.53 -0.43
N TYR A 33 5.60 -0.65 -1.05
CA TYR A 33 4.53 -0.99 -1.98
C TYR A 33 3.16 -1.04 -1.28
N PHE A 34 3.10 -1.56 -0.05
CA PHE A 34 1.89 -1.53 0.75
C PHE A 34 1.44 -0.10 1.06
N ASP A 35 2.36 0.76 1.50
CA ASP A 35 2.07 2.17 1.77
C ASP A 35 1.51 2.89 0.52
N THR A 36 2.14 2.69 -0.64
CA THR A 36 1.68 3.23 -1.92
C THR A 36 0.28 2.75 -2.28
N ALA A 37 0.01 1.45 -2.11
CA ALA A 37 -1.30 0.86 -2.40
C ALA A 37 -2.39 1.34 -1.43
N ILE A 38 -2.07 1.56 -0.15
CA ILE A 38 -3.00 2.10 0.85
C ILE A 38 -3.36 3.54 0.49
N ALA A 39 -2.37 4.39 0.19
CA ALA A 39 -2.63 5.77 -0.23
C ALA A 39 -3.53 5.83 -1.47
N ASP A 40 -3.26 4.98 -2.46
CA ASP A 40 -4.10 4.90 -3.67
C ASP A 40 -5.50 4.36 -3.39
N TYR A 41 -5.67 3.44 -2.44
CA TYR A 41 -6.97 2.94 -2.03
C TYR A 41 -7.85 4.05 -1.43
N TRP A 42 -7.31 4.86 -0.52
CA TRP A 42 -8.02 6.02 0.04
C TRP A 42 -8.38 7.03 -1.05
N ARG A 43 -7.47 7.27 -2.01
CA ARG A 43 -7.77 8.09 -3.18
C ARG A 43 -8.91 7.51 -4.02
N ALA A 44 -8.94 6.19 -4.24
CA ALA A 44 -10.01 5.52 -4.98
C ALA A 44 -11.37 5.60 -4.28
N LEU A 45 -11.39 5.72 -2.95
CA LEU A 45 -12.59 5.98 -2.16
C LEU A 45 -13.03 7.45 -2.17
N ALA A 46 -12.31 8.34 -2.87
CA ALA A 46 -12.49 9.79 -2.84
C ALA A 46 -12.37 10.39 -1.42
N LEU A 47 -11.51 9.80 -0.58
CA LEU A 47 -11.23 10.23 0.78
C LEU A 47 -9.78 10.71 0.88
N PRO A 48 -9.53 12.03 0.98
CA PRO A 48 -8.20 12.55 1.28
C PRO A 48 -7.71 11.98 2.61
N TYR A 49 -6.55 11.33 2.61
CA TYR A 49 -6.07 10.53 3.74
C TYR A 49 -6.05 11.30 5.06
N GLU A 50 -5.38 12.45 5.10
CA GLU A 50 -5.23 13.25 6.32
C GLU A 50 -6.58 13.70 6.90
N ALA A 51 -7.45 14.25 6.06
CA ALA A 51 -8.78 14.68 6.48
C ALA A 51 -9.65 13.51 6.96
N ALA A 52 -9.54 12.34 6.30
CA ALA A 52 -10.27 11.14 6.68
C ALA A 52 -9.80 10.61 8.04
N MET A 53 -8.48 10.52 8.28
CA MET A 53 -7.94 10.07 9.56
C MET A 53 -8.33 11.00 10.72
N GLN A 54 -8.30 12.32 10.49
CA GLN A 54 -8.78 13.31 11.47
C GLN A 54 -10.26 13.10 11.84
N GLN A 55 -11.12 12.84 10.86
CA GLN A 55 -12.55 12.56 11.11
C GLN A 55 -12.77 11.23 11.84
N LEU A 56 -11.95 10.21 11.56
CA LEU A 56 -12.05 8.89 12.18
C LEU A 56 -11.42 8.85 13.59
N GLY A 57 -10.65 9.87 13.98
CA GLY A 57 -10.03 9.97 15.31
C GLY A 57 -8.86 9.01 15.53
N GLY A 58 -8.20 8.55 14.46
CA GLY A 58 -7.11 7.59 14.53
C GLY A 58 -6.37 7.43 13.21
N ASP A 59 -5.28 6.66 13.23
CA ASP A 59 -4.42 6.43 12.06
C ASP A 59 -4.07 4.94 11.91
N LEU A 60 -3.60 4.56 10.73
CA LEU A 60 -3.16 3.21 10.43
C LEU A 60 -1.75 2.97 10.99
N TYR A 61 -1.57 1.85 11.69
CA TYR A 61 -0.29 1.44 12.24
C TYR A 61 0.04 -0.01 11.91
N VAL A 62 1.28 -0.25 11.49
CA VAL A 62 1.77 -1.60 11.18
C VAL A 62 2.02 -2.35 12.49
N LYS A 63 1.25 -3.39 12.75
CA LYS A 63 1.44 -4.28 13.89
C LYS A 63 2.02 -5.61 13.43
N LYS A 64 3.00 -6.14 14.18
CA LYS A 64 3.43 -7.53 14.03
C LYS A 64 2.26 -8.46 14.35
N ALA A 65 2.06 -9.49 13.51
CA ALA A 65 1.10 -10.56 13.73
C ALA A 65 1.49 -11.44 14.92
#